data_AF-A0AA93AQ23-F1
#
_entry.id   AF-A0AA93AQ23-F1
#
_cell.length_a   1.000
_cell.length_b   1.000
_cell.length_c   1.000
_cell.angle_alpha   90.00
_cell.angle_beta   90.00
_cell.angle_gamma   90.00
#
_symmetry.space_group_name_H-M   'P 1'
#
loop_
_entity.id
_entity.type
_entity.pdbx_description
1 polymer ?
#
loop_
_entity_poly.entity_id
_entity_poly.type
_entity_poly.pdbx_seq_one_letter_code
_entity_poly.pdbx_strand_id
1 'polypeptide(L)'
;RRTNPRFSGENFGKNLQLVEKINQLAQEKQVTPSQLALAWVLAQGEHIVPIPGTKRRRYLEENVAALDVTLTKEELAAIDAIFPPDAAAGERYGKESMAALNQ
;
A
#
# COMPACT_ATOMS: atom_id res chain seq x y z
N ARG A 1 -9.28 10.99 5.92
CA ARG A 1 -7.93 10.95 6.55
C ARG A 1 -7.90 11.67 7.91
N ARG A 2 -8.46 12.89 8.07
CA ARG A 2 -8.44 13.65 9.35
C ARG A 2 -8.85 12.86 10.60
N THR A 3 -9.80 11.94 10.49
CA THR A 3 -10.32 11.13 11.61
C THR A 3 -9.78 9.70 11.64
N ASN A 4 -8.89 9.32 10.72
CA ASN A 4 -8.39 7.95 10.64
C ASN A 4 -7.18 7.78 11.59
N PRO A 5 -7.21 6.81 12.52
CA PRO A 5 -6.16 6.61 13.52
C PRO A 5 -4.75 6.41 12.96
N ARG A 6 -4.61 5.84 11.75
CA ARG A 6 -3.31 5.62 11.09
C ARG A 6 -2.65 6.92 10.60
N PHE A 7 -3.41 8.01 10.52
CA PHE A 7 -2.97 9.30 9.99
C PHE A 7 -2.95 10.41 11.05
N SER A 8 -2.92 10.07 12.34
CA SER A 8 -2.99 11.03 13.45
C SER A 8 -1.91 10.79 14.50
N GLY A 9 -1.36 11.88 15.06
CA GLY A 9 -0.40 11.83 16.16
C GLY A 9 0.83 10.97 15.84
N GLU A 10 1.30 10.22 16.84
CA GLU A 10 2.47 9.35 16.72
C GLU A 10 2.31 8.22 15.69
N ASN A 11 1.07 7.76 15.44
CA ASN A 11 0.82 6.70 14.46
C ASN A 11 1.23 7.13 13.05
N PHE A 12 1.03 8.40 12.70
CA PHE A 12 1.42 8.92 11.39
C PHE A 12 2.93 8.84 11.19
N GLY A 13 3.72 9.23 12.19
CA GLY A 13 5.18 9.15 12.14
C GLY A 13 5.67 7.70 12.03
N LYS A 14 5.11 6.78 12.83
CA LYS A 14 5.45 5.35 12.76
C LYS A 14 5.12 4.74 11.39
N ASN A 15 3.96 5.09 10.83
CA ASN A 15 3.56 4.61 9.50
C ASN A 15 4.40 5.21 8.37
N LEU A 16 4.86 6.45 8.49
CA LEU A 16 5.78 7.05 7.52
C LEU A 16 7.11 6.29 7.44
N GLN A 17 7.65 5.80 8.57
CA GLN A 17 8.87 4.99 8.56
C GLN A 17 8.71 3.68 7.77
N LEU A 18 7.50 3.09 7.76
CA LEU A 18 7.21 1.93 6.92
C LEU A 18 7.16 2.31 5.43
N VAL A 19 6.52 3.44 5.13
CA VAL A 19 6.42 3.97 3.77
C VAL A 19 7.79 4.33 3.21
N GLU A 20 8.71 4.85 4.03
CA GLU A 20 10.10 5.15 3.64
C GLU A 20 10.84 3.91 3.14
N LYS A 21 10.66 2.75 3.79
CA LYS A 21 11.25 1.48 3.33
C LYS A 21 10.67 1.02 1.98
N ILE A 22 9.37 1.20 1.77
CA ILE A 22 8.74 0.91 0.47
C ILE A 22 9.23 1.87 -0.61
N ASN A 23 9.44 3.15 -0.28
CA ASN A 23 10.01 4.11 -1.22
C ASN A 23 11.43 3.72 -1.63
N GLN A 24 12.25 3.19 -0.72
CA GLN A 24 13.58 2.68 -1.03
C GLN A 24 13.52 1.50 -2.00
N LEU A 25 12.69 0.48 -1.72
CA LEU A 25 12.51 -0.66 -2.62
C LEU A 25 12.01 -0.23 -4.01
N ALA A 26 11.06 0.71 -4.06
CA ALA A 26 10.54 1.23 -5.31
C ALA A 26 11.63 1.96 -6.10
N GLN A 27 12.47 2.75 -5.41
CA GLN A 27 13.60 3.45 -6.02
C GLN A 27 14.66 2.47 -6.57
N GLU A 28 15.03 1.44 -5.79
CA GLU A 28 15.98 0.41 -6.22
C GLU A 28 15.50 -0.32 -7.47
N LYS A 29 14.19 -0.60 -7.55
CA LYS A 29 13.55 -1.22 -8.71
C LYS A 29 13.21 -0.24 -9.84
N GLN A 30 13.43 1.06 -9.65
CA GLN A 30 13.12 2.13 -10.61
C GLN A 30 11.64 2.24 -10.98
N VAL A 31 10.75 1.99 -10.02
CA VAL A 31 9.30 2.14 -10.16
C VAL A 31 8.76 3.13 -9.13
N THR A 32 7.52 3.57 -9.33
CA THR A 32 6.83 4.38 -8.32
C THR A 32 6.35 3.51 -7.14
N PRO A 33 6.22 4.07 -5.92
CA PRO A 33 5.67 3.32 -4.79
C PRO A 33 4.25 2.78 -5.03
N SER A 34 3.44 3.51 -5.80
CA SER A 34 2.10 3.09 -6.25
C SER A 34 2.16 1.88 -7.17
N GLN A 35 3.09 1.88 -8.15
CA GLN A 35 3.31 0.71 -9.01
C GLN A 35 3.78 -0.50 -8.23
N LEU A 36 4.75 -0.32 -7.32
CA LEU A 36 5.24 -1.41 -6.47
C LEU A 36 4.10 -2.02 -5.62
N ALA A 37 3.26 -1.17 -5.02
CA ALA A 37 2.12 -1.63 -4.24
C ALA A 37 1.09 -2.39 -5.08
N LEU A 38 0.79 -1.92 -6.30
CA LEU A 38 -0.14 -2.61 -7.21
C LEU A 38 0.42 -3.94 -7.71
N ALA A 39 1.71 -3.99 -8.06
CA ALA A 39 2.40 -5.20 -8.44
C ALA A 39 2.38 -6.25 -7.33
N TRP A 40 2.57 -5.83 -6.07
CA TRP A 40 2.47 -6.72 -4.91
C TRP A 40 1.05 -7.29 -4.76
N VAL A 41 0.00 -6.48 -4.94
CA VAL A 41 -1.40 -6.97 -4.89
C VAL A 41 -1.65 -8.01 -5.98
N LEU A 42 -1.19 -7.76 -7.21
CA LEU A 42 -1.33 -8.68 -8.34
C LEU A 42 -0.56 -10.00 -8.10
N ALA A 43 0.59 -9.93 -7.43
CA ALA A 43 1.41 -11.10 -7.12
C ALA A 43 0.79 -12.03 -6.06
N GLN A 44 -0.25 -11.59 -5.32
CA GLN A 44 -0.90 -12.43 -4.30
C GLN A 44 -1.74 -13.57 -4.89
N GLY A 45 -2.03 -13.54 -6.20
CA GLY A 45 -2.69 -14.66 -6.89
C GLY A 45 -3.38 -14.27 -8.20
N GLU A 46 -3.46 -15.21 -9.14
CA GLU A 46 -4.03 -14.99 -10.48
C GLU A 46 -5.51 -14.57 -10.49
N HIS A 47 -6.22 -14.85 -9.41
CA HIS A 47 -7.64 -14.51 -9.24
C HIS A 47 -7.87 -13.09 -8.70
N ILE A 48 -6.80 -12.34 -8.43
CA ILE A 48 -6.87 -11.01 -7.83
C ILE A 48 -6.85 -9.95 -8.94
N VAL A 49 -7.93 -9.16 -8.98
CA VAL A 49 -8.08 -8.05 -9.93
C VAL A 49 -8.23 -6.74 -9.15
N PRO A 50 -7.17 -5.94 -8.99
CA PRO A 50 -7.25 -4.67 -8.28
C PRO A 50 -8.06 -3.65 -9.10
N ILE A 51 -8.82 -2.81 -8.40
CA ILE A 51 -9.62 -1.72 -9.00
C ILE A 51 -9.10 -0.34 -8.56
N PRO A 52 -7.89 0.06 -8.96
CA PRO A 52 -7.29 1.30 -8.49
C PRO A 52 -8.04 2.51 -9.06
N GLY A 53 -8.67 3.29 -8.18
CA GLY A 53 -9.36 4.52 -8.55
C GLY A 53 -8.42 5.69 -8.76
N THR A 54 -8.66 6.49 -9.80
CA THR A 54 -7.96 7.77 -10.01
C THR A 54 -8.86 8.78 -10.72
N LYS A 55 -8.57 10.08 -10.52
CA LYS A 55 -9.26 11.20 -11.20
C LYS A 55 -8.44 11.79 -12.36
N ARG A 56 -7.20 11.33 -12.59
CA ARG A 56 -6.27 11.96 -13.55
C ARG A 56 -5.64 10.90 -14.46
N ARG A 57 -5.58 11.18 -15.77
CA ARG A 57 -5.04 10.26 -16.78
C ARG A 57 -3.60 9.83 -16.50
N ARG A 58 -2.71 10.74 -16.09
CA ARG A 58 -1.33 10.40 -15.72
C ARG A 58 -1.21 9.28 -14.68
N TYR A 59 -2.14 9.21 -13.73
CA TYR A 59 -2.14 8.18 -12.69
C TYR A 59 -2.82 6.89 -13.16
N LEU A 60 -3.70 6.97 -14.17
CA LEU A 60 -4.19 5.78 -14.85
C LEU A 60 -3.04 5.11 -15.59
N GLU A 61 -2.25 5.89 -16.34
CA GLU A 61 -1.05 5.41 -17.03
C GLU A 61 -0.04 4.81 -16.05
N GLU A 62 0.23 5.50 -14.93
CA GLU A 62 1.09 4.97 -13.84
C GLU A 62 0.57 3.64 -13.28
N ASN A 63 -0.74 3.53 -12.98
CA ASN A 63 -1.35 2.31 -12.47
C ASN A 63 -1.29 1.15 -13.47
N VAL A 64 -1.49 1.42 -14.77
CA VAL A 64 -1.43 0.40 -15.83
C VAL A 64 0.00 -0.14 -15.97
N ALA A 65 1.00 0.74 -15.91
CA ALA A 65 2.41 0.33 -15.97
C ALA A 65 2.86 -0.54 -14.78
N ALA A 66 2.03 -0.70 -13.73
CA ALA A 66 2.30 -1.68 -12.67
C ALA A 66 2.21 -3.13 -13.17
N LEU A 67 1.50 -3.39 -14.27
CA LEU A 67 1.39 -4.72 -14.88
C LEU A 67 2.73 -5.24 -15.42
N ASP A 68 3.63 -4.34 -15.78
CA ASP A 68 4.96 -4.68 -16.29
C ASP A 68 5.99 -4.91 -15.16
N VAL A 69 5.58 -4.70 -13.89
CA VAL A 69 6.45 -4.86 -12.72
C VAL A 69 6.35 -6.28 -12.19
N THR A 70 7.39 -7.09 -12.44
CA THR A 70 7.52 -8.43 -11.84
C THR A 70 8.33 -8.35 -10.54
N LEU A 71 7.77 -8.87 -9.45
CA LEU A 71 8.45 -8.96 -8.15
C LEU A 71 9.14 -10.31 -7.99
N THR A 72 10.40 -10.31 -7.57
CA THR A 72 11.11 -11.55 -7.20
C THR A 72 10.61 -12.07 -5.86
N LYS A 73 10.97 -13.32 -5.52
CA LYS A 73 10.62 -13.91 -4.23
C LYS A 73 11.25 -13.14 -3.07
N GLU A 74 12.45 -12.63 -3.28
CA GLU A 74 13.21 -11.84 -2.30
C GLU A 74 12.54 -10.48 -2.08
N GLU A 75 12.08 -9.82 -3.14
CA GLU A 75 11.34 -8.55 -3.04
C GLU A 75 9.99 -8.74 -2.35
N LEU A 76 9.25 -9.81 -2.67
CA LEU A 76 8.00 -10.15 -1.98
C LEU A 76 8.25 -10.38 -0.48
N ALA A 77 9.26 -11.17 -0.13
CA ALA A 77 9.63 -11.42 1.27
C ALA A 77 10.06 -10.13 1.99
N ALA A 78 10.76 -9.22 1.30
CA ALA A 78 11.14 -7.93 1.85
C ALA A 78 9.90 -7.05 2.13
N ILE A 79 8.93 -7.01 1.21
CA ILE A 79 7.68 -6.26 1.40
C ILE A 79 6.89 -6.85 2.58
N ASP A 80 6.78 -8.18 2.68
CA ASP A 80 6.07 -8.87 3.76
C ASP A 80 6.73 -8.62 5.13
N ALA A 81 8.07 -8.52 5.16
CA ALA A 81 8.81 -8.16 6.37
C ALA A 81 8.60 -6.70 6.79
N ILE A 82 8.36 -5.78 5.85
CA ILE A 82 8.05 -4.37 6.13
C ILE A 82 6.60 -4.21 6.60
N PHE A 83 5.66 -4.92 5.97
CA PHE A 83 4.22 -4.83 6.23
C PHE A 83 3.60 -6.17 6.69
N PRO A 84 4.01 -6.75 7.83
CA PRO A 84 3.22 -7.83 8.45
C PRO A 84 1.80 -7.36 8.82
N PRO A 85 0.85 -8.29 9.10
CA PRO A 85 -0.57 -7.98 9.34
C PRO A 85 -0.87 -6.84 10.33
N ASP A 86 0.01 -6.59 11.29
CA ASP A 86 -0.14 -5.56 12.34
C ASP A 86 0.93 -4.46 12.29
N ALA A 87 1.65 -4.32 11.17
CA ALA A 87 2.72 -3.34 11.04
C ALA A 87 2.25 -1.89 11.20
N ALA A 88 1.07 -1.58 10.63
CA ALA A 88 0.55 -0.23 10.61
C ALA A 88 0.02 0.18 12.00
N ALA A 89 0.64 1.22 12.58
CA ALA A 89 0.24 1.78 13.85
C ALA A 89 -1.14 2.45 13.75
N GLY A 90 -2.03 2.09 14.67
CA GLY A 90 -3.40 2.60 14.75
C GLY A 90 -4.42 1.74 14.00
N GLU A 91 -5.65 1.74 14.54
CA GLU A 91 -6.77 0.99 13.99
C GLU A 91 -7.09 1.37 12.53
N ARG A 92 -7.50 0.39 11.73
CA ARG A 92 -7.86 0.58 10.32
C ARG A 92 -8.99 1.60 10.15
N TYR A 93 -9.95 1.58 11.07
CA TYR A 93 -11.10 2.48 11.11
C TYR A 93 -11.18 3.17 12.48
N GLY A 94 -11.63 4.42 12.51
CA GLY A 94 -11.95 5.10 13.77
C GLY A 94 -13.18 4.48 14.45
N LYS A 95 -13.36 4.72 15.76
CA LYS A 95 -14.46 4.11 16.55
C LYS A 95 -15.85 4.28 15.93
N GLU A 96 -16.19 5.49 15.49
CA GLU A 96 -17.48 5.77 14.85
C GLU A 96 -17.64 5.03 13.51
N SER A 97 -16.58 5.00 12.69
CA SER A 97 -16.59 4.26 11.42
C SER A 97 -16.65 2.75 11.64
N MET A 98 -16.00 2.22 12.68
CA MET A 98 -16.12 0.82 13.08
C MET A 98 -17.55 0.47 13.49
N ALA A 99 -18.19 1.33 14.28
CA ALA A 99 -19.55 1.10 14.74
C ALA A 99 -20.54 1.00 13.57
N ALA A 100 -20.32 1.75 12.49
CA ALA A 100 -21.17 1.77 11.30
C ALA A 100 -20.92 0.62 10.30
N LEU A 101 -19.94 -0.26 10.54
CA LEU A 101 -19.70 -1.41 9.65
C LEU A 101 -20.84 -2.43 9.79
N ASN A 102 -21.38 -2.88 8.66
CA ASN A 102 -22.43 -3.91 8.57
C ASN A 102 -23.74 -3.56 9.30
N GLN A 103 -23.99 -2.28 9.57
CA GLN A 103 -25.34 -1.77 9.87
C GLN A 103 -26.14 -1.67 8.57
#